data_AF-Q7XYL8-F1
#
_entry.id   AF-Q7XYL8-F1
#
_cell.length_a   1.000
_cell.length_b   1.000
_cell.length_c   1.000
_cell.angle_alpha   90.00
_cell.angle_beta   90.00
_cell.angle_gamma   90.00
#
_symmetry.space_group_name_H-M   'P 1'
#
loop_
_entity.id
_entity.type
_entity.pdbx_description
1 polymer ?
#
loop_
_entity_poly.entity_id
_entity_poly.type
_entity_poly.pdbx_seq_one_letter_code
_entity_poly.pdbx_strand_id
1 'polypeptide(L)'
;TEVLNSAVALGIALQLTNILRDVGEDAQQRDRIYLPLDELAEFGLTEADILSGKVDDRWRDFMKFQIKRAREYFAIAKNASLDPSVRWAVWGAGMVYGEILDAIEKNDYDNLNRRAYVPRWRKFQLLPVALVQTLLMKP
;
A
#
# COMPACT_ATOMS: atom_id res chain seq x y z
N THR A 1 9.61 -22.62 2.11
CA THR A 1 10.84 -22.03 2.69
C THR A 1 10.54 -20.61 3.13
N GLU A 2 11.27 -20.09 4.09
CA GLU A 2 11.11 -18.72 4.62
C GLU A 2 11.08 -17.64 3.53
N VAL A 3 11.94 -17.78 2.51
CA VAL A 3 11.99 -16.89 1.33
C VAL A 3 10.65 -16.83 0.56
N LEU A 4 9.96 -17.97 0.40
CA LEU A 4 8.67 -18.01 -0.28
C LEU A 4 7.61 -17.23 0.51
N ASN A 5 7.60 -17.39 1.83
CA ASN A 5 6.64 -16.68 2.69
C ASN A 5 6.86 -15.16 2.62
N SER A 6 8.10 -14.70 2.64
CA SER A 6 8.40 -13.27 2.52
C SER A 6 8.10 -12.71 1.11
N ALA A 7 8.30 -13.50 0.06
CA ALA A 7 7.91 -13.11 -1.30
C ALA A 7 6.38 -12.99 -1.45
N VAL A 8 5.63 -13.95 -0.89
CA VAL A 8 4.16 -13.89 -0.82
C VAL A 8 3.71 -12.66 -0.01
N ALA A 9 4.31 -12.41 1.15
CA ALA A 9 4.01 -11.24 1.97
C ALA A 9 4.25 -9.93 1.22
N LEU A 10 5.36 -9.84 0.46
CA LEU A 10 5.61 -8.68 -0.38
C LEU A 10 4.51 -8.50 -1.44
N GLY A 11 4.15 -9.57 -2.15
CA GLY A 11 3.07 -9.53 -3.14
C GLY A 11 1.75 -9.05 -2.55
N ILE A 12 1.39 -9.54 -1.35
CA ILE A 12 0.20 -9.11 -0.62
C ILE A 12 0.30 -7.62 -0.26
N ALA A 13 1.42 -7.17 0.30
CA ALA A 13 1.61 -5.77 0.68
C ALA A 13 1.47 -4.81 -0.52
N LEU A 14 2.10 -5.16 -1.65
CA LEU A 14 2.01 -4.41 -2.89
C LEU A 14 0.55 -4.36 -3.39
N GLN A 15 -0.17 -5.47 -3.30
CA GLN A 15 -1.51 -5.54 -3.85
C GLN A 15 -2.58 -4.88 -2.97
N LEU A 16 -2.46 -4.99 -1.65
CA LEU A 16 -3.24 -4.16 -0.72
C LEU A 16 -3.01 -2.67 -1.02
N THR A 17 -1.75 -2.26 -1.20
CA THR A 17 -1.43 -0.86 -1.52
C THR A 17 -2.05 -0.41 -2.85
N ASN A 18 -2.05 -1.27 -3.88
CA ASN A 18 -2.72 -0.95 -5.15
C ASN A 18 -4.23 -0.76 -4.97
N ILE A 19 -4.89 -1.69 -4.26
CA ILE A 19 -6.33 -1.60 -3.95
C ILE A 19 -6.63 -0.29 -3.20
N LEU A 20 -5.88 0.00 -2.14
CA LEU A 20 -6.08 1.20 -1.33
C LEU A 20 -5.79 2.50 -2.10
N ARG A 21 -4.87 2.49 -3.05
CA ARG A 21 -4.60 3.68 -3.87
C ARG A 21 -5.73 3.98 -4.86
N ASP A 22 -6.37 2.93 -5.38
CA ASP A 22 -7.22 2.99 -6.56
C ASP A 22 -8.74 2.88 -6.25
N VAL A 23 -9.15 2.85 -4.97
CA VAL A 23 -10.56 2.63 -4.54
C VAL A 23 -11.56 3.48 -5.32
N GLY A 24 -11.36 4.80 -5.38
CA GLY A 24 -12.27 5.71 -6.09
C GLY A 24 -12.35 5.45 -7.59
N GLU A 25 -11.19 5.25 -8.24
CA GLU A 25 -11.14 4.96 -9.69
C GLU A 25 -11.79 3.62 -10.01
N ASP A 26 -11.53 2.58 -9.21
CA ASP A 26 -12.12 1.25 -9.42
C ASP A 26 -13.63 1.27 -9.19
N ALA A 27 -14.11 1.95 -8.15
CA ALA A 27 -15.55 2.06 -7.88
C ALA A 27 -16.28 2.88 -8.95
N GLN A 28 -15.78 4.08 -9.27
CA GLN A 28 -16.49 5.03 -10.13
C GLN A 28 -16.34 4.73 -11.63
N GLN A 29 -15.16 4.29 -12.06
CA GLN A 29 -14.85 4.13 -13.49
C GLN A 29 -14.98 2.69 -13.96
N ARG A 30 -14.92 1.72 -13.05
CA ARG A 30 -14.88 0.29 -13.40
C ARG A 30 -15.98 -0.53 -12.75
N ASP A 31 -16.82 0.07 -11.91
CA ASP A 31 -17.90 -0.60 -11.19
C ASP A 31 -17.39 -1.79 -10.36
N ARG A 32 -16.29 -1.58 -9.62
CA ARG A 32 -15.63 -2.62 -8.82
C ARG A 32 -15.25 -2.13 -7.44
N ILE A 33 -15.57 -2.94 -6.42
CA ILE A 33 -15.14 -2.76 -5.04
C ILE A 33 -14.31 -3.99 -4.65
N TYR A 34 -13.01 -3.78 -4.37
CA TYR A 34 -12.07 -4.83 -3.94
C TYR A 34 -11.88 -4.90 -2.42
N LEU A 35 -12.62 -4.07 -1.68
CA LEU A 35 -12.53 -4.00 -0.21
C LEU A 35 -13.37 -5.13 0.42
N PRO A 36 -12.93 -5.73 1.54
CA PRO A 36 -13.71 -6.76 2.23
C PRO A 36 -15.01 -6.17 2.79
N LEU A 37 -16.16 -6.70 2.37
CA LEU A 37 -17.48 -6.16 2.74
C LEU A 37 -17.82 -6.39 4.21
N ASP A 38 -17.36 -7.50 4.78
CA ASP A 38 -17.46 -7.81 6.20
C ASP A 38 -16.70 -6.79 7.06
N GLU A 39 -15.46 -6.47 6.66
CA GLU A 39 -14.66 -5.46 7.36
C GLU A 39 -15.21 -4.05 7.15
N LEU A 40 -15.77 -3.71 5.99
CA LEU A 40 -16.49 -2.45 5.82
C LEU A 40 -17.66 -2.35 6.81
N ALA A 41 -18.43 -3.42 6.97
CA ALA A 41 -19.57 -3.47 7.89
C ALA A 41 -19.14 -3.31 9.36
N GLU A 42 -17.97 -3.84 9.77
CA GLU A 42 -17.41 -3.63 11.12
C GLU A 42 -17.15 -2.14 11.44
N PHE A 43 -16.83 -1.34 10.42
CA PHE A 43 -16.67 0.11 10.54
C PHE A 43 -17.97 0.88 10.23
N GLY A 44 -19.08 0.17 10.04
CA GLY A 44 -20.38 0.74 9.71
C GLY A 44 -20.43 1.36 8.33
N LEU A 45 -19.61 0.90 7.39
CA LEU A 45 -19.58 1.34 5.99
C LEU A 45 -20.35 0.36 5.09
N THR A 46 -20.93 0.91 4.02
CA THR A 46 -21.62 0.15 2.98
C THR A 46 -20.99 0.44 1.62
N GLU A 47 -21.31 -0.38 0.62
CA GLU A 47 -20.91 -0.10 -0.78
C GLU A 47 -21.42 1.26 -1.26
N ALA A 48 -22.61 1.66 -0.82
CA ALA A 48 -23.18 2.97 -1.15
C ALA A 48 -22.34 4.14 -0.57
N ASP A 49 -21.74 3.97 0.61
CA ASP A 49 -20.82 4.98 1.16
C ASP A 49 -19.59 5.15 0.24
N ILE A 50 -19.04 4.04 -0.28
CA ILE A 50 -17.90 4.05 -1.22
C ILE A 50 -18.27 4.76 -2.53
N LEU A 51 -19.40 4.37 -3.12
CA LEU A 51 -19.89 4.94 -4.37
C LEU A 51 -20.26 6.42 -4.25
N SER A 52 -20.69 6.86 -3.06
CA SER A 52 -20.97 8.27 -2.78
C SER A 52 -19.72 9.16 -2.74
N GLY A 53 -18.53 8.56 -2.61
CA GLY A 53 -17.26 9.28 -2.49
C GLY A 53 -17.09 10.03 -1.17
N LYS A 54 -17.91 9.77 -0.16
CA LYS A 54 -17.90 10.50 1.12
C LYS A 54 -16.75 10.02 2.01
N VAL A 55 -15.84 10.94 2.34
CA VAL A 55 -14.74 10.72 3.29
C VAL A 55 -15.19 11.21 4.68
N ASP A 56 -15.65 10.29 5.52
CA ASP A 56 -15.99 10.54 6.91
C ASP A 56 -15.05 9.78 7.87
N ASP A 57 -15.26 9.93 9.18
CA ASP A 57 -14.36 9.33 10.18
C ASP A 57 -14.38 7.80 10.16
N ARG A 58 -15.51 7.18 9.82
CA ARG A 58 -15.61 5.72 9.63
C ARG A 58 -14.69 5.28 8.50
N TRP A 59 -14.71 5.99 7.38
CA TRP A 59 -13.81 5.75 6.25
C TRP A 59 -12.34 5.91 6.64
N ARG A 60 -11.99 7.01 7.33
CA ARG A 60 -10.62 7.24 7.78
C ARG A 60 -10.12 6.10 8.68
N ASP A 61 -10.96 5.63 9.60
CA ASP A 61 -10.58 4.57 10.52
C ASP A 61 -10.44 3.21 9.82
N PHE A 62 -11.33 2.90 8.87
CA PHE A 62 -11.18 1.73 8.01
C PHE A 62 -9.88 1.79 7.20
N MET A 63 -9.56 2.95 6.61
CA MET A 63 -8.33 3.14 5.85
C MET A 63 -7.07 2.98 6.71
N LYS A 64 -7.04 3.53 7.94
CA LYS A 64 -5.95 3.31 8.89
C LYS A 64 -5.75 1.82 9.18
N PHE A 65 -6.85 1.08 9.37
CA PHE A 65 -6.82 -0.36 9.62
C PHE A 65 -6.20 -1.13 8.44
N GLN A 66 -6.62 -0.85 7.21
CA GLN A 66 -6.05 -1.51 6.02
C GLN A 66 -4.60 -1.10 5.75
N ILE A 67 -4.23 0.18 5.95
CA ILE A 67 -2.85 0.66 5.80
C ILE A 67 -1.94 -0.04 6.82
N LYS A 68 -2.39 -0.20 8.06
CA LYS A 68 -1.66 -0.95 9.09
C LYS A 68 -1.40 -2.38 8.64
N ARG A 69 -2.42 -3.08 8.14
CA ARG A 69 -2.28 -4.44 7.58
C ARG A 69 -1.26 -4.51 6.45
N ALA A 70 -1.31 -3.58 5.49
CA ALA A 70 -0.32 -3.54 4.40
C ALA A 70 1.11 -3.35 4.92
N ARG A 71 1.29 -2.47 5.92
CA ARG A 71 2.59 -2.24 6.58
C ARG A 71 3.10 -3.47 7.35
N GLU A 72 2.21 -4.25 7.97
CA GLU A 72 2.56 -5.52 8.61
C GLU A 72 3.11 -6.53 7.60
N TYR A 73 2.48 -6.66 6.43
CA TYR A 73 3.00 -7.50 5.35
C TYR A 73 4.35 -7.01 4.79
N PHE A 74 4.55 -5.69 4.67
CA PHE A 74 5.87 -5.15 4.33
C PHE A 74 6.93 -5.49 5.39
N ALA A 75 6.58 -5.50 6.68
CA ALA A 75 7.49 -5.90 7.75
C ALA A 75 7.87 -7.38 7.66
N ILE A 76 6.91 -8.27 7.36
CA ILE A 76 7.18 -9.70 7.12
C ILE A 76 8.09 -9.88 5.88
N ALA A 77 7.80 -9.14 4.81
CA ALA A 77 8.60 -9.18 3.58
C ALA A 77 10.07 -8.78 3.82
N LYS A 78 10.32 -7.82 4.72
CA LYS A 78 11.68 -7.34 5.08
C LYS A 78 12.62 -8.42 5.61
N ASN A 79 12.08 -9.53 6.11
CA ASN A 79 12.89 -10.65 6.59
C ASN A 79 13.39 -11.57 5.47
N ALA A 80 13.02 -11.33 4.21
CA ALA A 80 13.47 -12.14 3.08
C ALA A 80 14.99 -12.06 2.90
N SER A 81 15.65 -13.21 2.86
CA SER A 81 17.02 -13.33 2.34
C SER A 81 16.98 -13.29 0.80
N LEU A 82 17.15 -12.08 0.25
CA LEU A 82 17.19 -11.85 -1.20
C LEU A 82 18.61 -11.91 -1.75
N ASP A 83 18.75 -12.47 -2.95
CA ASP A 83 19.99 -12.40 -3.73
C ASP A 83 20.43 -10.93 -3.89
N PRO A 84 21.71 -10.60 -3.68
CA PRO A 84 22.22 -9.23 -3.78
C PRO A 84 21.88 -8.54 -5.11
N SER A 85 21.80 -9.28 -6.22
CA SER A 85 21.52 -8.73 -7.55
C SER A 85 20.11 -8.18 -7.71
N VAL A 86 19.12 -8.70 -6.97
CA VAL A 86 17.71 -8.27 -7.07
C VAL A 86 17.29 -7.37 -5.92
N ARG A 87 18.07 -7.35 -4.83
CA ARG A 87 17.77 -6.66 -3.57
C ARG A 87 17.41 -5.19 -3.77
N TRP A 88 18.18 -4.48 -4.60
CA TRP A 88 17.94 -3.04 -4.86
C TRP A 88 16.60 -2.77 -5.55
N ALA A 89 16.26 -3.53 -6.59
CA ALA A 89 15.01 -3.37 -7.30
C ALA A 89 13.80 -3.69 -6.40
N VAL A 90 13.89 -4.77 -5.64
CA VAL A 90 12.81 -5.22 -4.75
C VAL A 90 12.55 -4.20 -3.62
N TRP A 91 13.60 -3.76 -2.92
CA TRP A 91 13.43 -2.77 -1.85
C TRP A 91 13.05 -1.40 -2.37
N GLY A 92 13.62 -0.98 -3.51
CA GLY A 92 13.23 0.27 -4.17
C GLY A 92 11.74 0.30 -4.50
N ALA A 93 11.21 -0.80 -5.07
CA ALA A 93 9.77 -0.94 -5.30
C ALA A 93 8.98 -0.89 -3.99
N GLY A 94 9.39 -1.65 -2.96
CA GLY A 94 8.75 -1.64 -1.64
C GLY A 94 8.71 -0.25 -1.00
N MET A 95 9.77 0.55 -1.13
CA MET A 95 9.83 1.92 -0.62
C MET A 95 8.87 2.86 -1.36
N VAL A 96 8.82 2.80 -2.69
CA VAL A 96 7.88 3.58 -3.48
C VAL A 96 6.44 3.24 -3.09
N TYR A 97 6.14 1.95 -2.88
CA TYR A 97 4.82 1.52 -2.44
C TYR A 97 4.50 1.95 -1.02
N GLY A 98 5.46 1.91 -0.09
CA GLY A 98 5.30 2.48 1.25
C GLY A 98 4.92 3.96 1.21
N GLU A 99 5.57 4.75 0.34
CA GLU A 99 5.24 6.17 0.19
C GLU A 99 3.86 6.43 -0.44
N ILE A 100 3.27 5.47 -1.16
CA ILE A 100 1.88 5.58 -1.60
C ILE A 100 0.95 5.56 -0.39
N LEU A 101 1.19 4.67 0.58
CA LEU A 101 0.41 4.63 1.82
C LEU A 101 0.56 5.94 2.60
N ASP A 102 1.78 6.48 2.69
CA ASP A 102 2.03 7.78 3.30
C ASP A 102 1.31 8.93 2.55
N ALA A 103 1.19 8.83 1.22
CA ALA A 103 0.47 9.81 0.41
C ALA A 103 -1.04 9.75 0.67
N ILE A 104 -1.61 8.56 0.89
CA ILE A 104 -3.01 8.39 1.31
C ILE A 104 -3.22 9.08 2.66
N GLU A 105 -2.35 8.83 3.64
CA GLU A 105 -2.44 9.46 4.97
C GLU A 105 -2.32 11.00 4.89
N LYS A 106 -1.40 11.52 4.07
CA LYS A 106 -1.21 12.97 3.87
C LYS A 106 -2.39 13.65 3.19
N ASN A 107 -3.17 12.92 2.39
CA ASN A 107 -4.39 13.44 1.77
C ASN A 107 -5.63 13.18 2.63
N ASP A 108 -5.46 13.02 3.96
CA ASP A 108 -6.55 12.76 4.91
C ASP A 108 -7.43 11.57 4.49
N TYR A 109 -6.79 10.53 3.92
CA TYR A 109 -7.43 9.30 3.47
C TYR A 109 -8.48 9.48 2.35
N ASP A 110 -8.44 10.61 1.62
CA ASP A 110 -9.29 10.81 0.45
C ASP A 110 -8.71 10.13 -0.81
N ASN A 111 -8.83 8.81 -0.85
CA ASN A 111 -8.57 7.93 -2.01
C ASN A 111 -9.85 7.56 -2.78
N LEU A 112 -11.01 8.06 -2.33
CA LEU A 112 -12.30 7.92 -3.01
C LEU A 112 -12.47 8.95 -4.13
N ASN A 113 -11.96 10.17 -3.93
CA ASN A 113 -12.09 11.24 -4.93
C ASN A 113 -10.76 11.57 -5.61
N ARG A 114 -9.63 11.21 -4.98
CA ARG A 114 -8.30 11.54 -5.47
C ARG A 114 -7.35 10.36 -5.35
N ARG A 115 -6.90 9.86 -6.48
CA ARG A 115 -5.89 8.81 -6.49
C ARG A 115 -4.59 9.28 -5.86
N ALA A 116 -4.08 8.53 -4.88
CA ALA A 116 -2.78 8.80 -4.28
C ALA A 116 -1.64 8.43 -5.26
N TYR A 117 -0.59 9.24 -5.32
CA TYR A 117 0.57 8.95 -6.14
C TYR A 117 1.86 9.50 -5.52
N VAL A 118 2.96 8.82 -5.81
CA VAL A 118 4.31 9.34 -5.51
C VAL A 118 4.80 10.07 -6.75
N PRO A 119 5.14 11.38 -6.67
CA PRO A 119 5.59 12.14 -7.82
C PRO A 119 6.95 11.66 -8.31
N ARG A 120 7.24 11.85 -9.61
CA ARG A 120 8.47 11.33 -10.25
C ARG A 120 9.75 11.78 -9.55
N TRP A 121 9.85 13.04 -9.15
CA TRP A 121 11.02 13.58 -8.44
C TRP A 121 11.28 12.84 -7.13
N ARG A 122 10.21 12.45 -6.41
CA ARG A 122 10.33 11.74 -5.15
C ARG A 122 10.80 10.30 -5.37
N LYS A 123 10.30 9.64 -6.42
CA LYS A 123 10.82 8.33 -6.84
C LYS A 123 12.33 8.37 -7.10
N PHE A 124 12.82 9.40 -7.79
CA PHE A 124 14.26 9.58 -8.03
C PHE A 124 15.06 9.77 -6.73
N GLN A 125 14.52 10.49 -5.74
CA GLN A 125 15.17 10.63 -4.43
C GLN A 125 15.21 9.31 -3.64
N LEU A 126 14.24 8.43 -3.83
CA LEU A 126 14.19 7.15 -3.12
C LEU A 126 15.20 6.12 -3.65
N LEU A 127 15.59 6.19 -4.92
CA LEU A 127 16.51 5.21 -5.53
C LEU A 127 17.89 5.18 -4.86
N PRO A 128 18.55 6.33 -4.57
CA PRO A 128 19.79 6.36 -3.78
C PRO A 128 19.62 5.84 -2.36
N VAL A 129 18.50 6.16 -1.70
CA VAL A 129 18.22 5.69 -0.34
C VAL A 129 18.07 4.17 -0.31
N ALA A 130 17.34 3.61 -1.28
CA ALA A 130 17.22 2.17 -1.45
C ALA A 130 18.60 1.52 -1.66
N LEU A 131 19.46 2.12 -2.50
CA LEU A 131 20.81 1.63 -2.74
C LEU A 131 21.64 1.59 -1.45
N VAL A 132 21.69 2.69 -0.69
CA VAL A 132 22.40 2.75 0.59
C VAL A 132 21.86 1.69 1.56
N GLN A 133 20.53 1.57 1.67
CA GLN A 133 19.92 0.57 2.54
C GLN A 133 20.30 -0.86 2.14
N THR A 134 20.34 -1.17 0.84
CA THR A 134 20.74 -2.50 0.36
C THR A 134 22.20 -2.84 0.66
N LEU A 135 23.09 -1.84 0.63
CA LEU A 135 24.51 -2.00 0.96
C LEU A 135 24.74 -2.17 2.46
N LEU A 136 23.88 -1.58 3.30
CA LEU A 136 23.95 -1.69 4.77
C LEU A 136 23.32 -2.98 5.31
N MET A 137 22.47 -3.66 4.53
CA MET A 137 21.93 -4.97 4.89
C MET A 137 23.07 -5.99 4.92
N LYS A 138 23.32 -6.57 6.10
CA LYS A 138 24.28 -7.68 6.26
C LYS A 138 23.94 -8.83 5.31
N PRO A 139 24.95 -9.57 4.83
CA PRO A 139 24.73 -10.76 4.01
C PRO A 139 23.82 -11.77 4.72
#